data_AF-A0A1V1NWE6-F1
#
_entry.id   AF-A0A1V1NWE6-F1
#
_cell.length_a   1.000
_cell.length_b   1.000
_cell.length_c   1.000
_cell.angle_alpha   90.00
_cell.angle_beta   90.00
_cell.angle_gamma   90.00
#
_symmetry.space_group_name_H-M   'P 1'
#
loop_
_entity.id
_entity.type
_entity.pdbx_description
1 polymer ?
#
loop_
_entity_poly.entity_id
_entity_poly.type
_entity_poly.pdbx_seq_one_letter_code
_entity_poly.pdbx_strand_id
1 'polypeptide(L)'
;DDLQWTKWVEPPDNMYPYDLAIYEEAEQYTVYVTDIYNHHILIFDTAGNLRQTVSDLGLNYPKGIDLDANNYLYVADSGNHRVVKLNLNCQKISDWTIRDHGTPSAIAIDREKNWIYVSDTSVNTPTNQCSNRIYKYDNQGNFLDEWRNNEMNEGPLNSPDGLAVHHGIVYVANKYNHNILMYDSSGKLLDRLGQYGLSYESMYHPTGITVGKNGALYISDGSLNRIQSFMQKELTGVTKAIIVAGRLPENDYLWQSIKANANFAHFVLNSKGITKDQIRYFNPETIDLDLNDRFDDIAGDPTKENLQKAIEEWSLEKPVPDSLILYLVDHGESNTFVGCNDLKVSELTQYLNHLVAKNKDINIYVINDSCKSGSFIDLQPSDQRIVMTSTDAQSNAKMFLNGNFSFSMYFWSSIFQNQSIGKAYKSASESMATIQNPQIVPEDINLFNKHIGNKHGDDSQSFRISRAWIENEDPLHLRFIAEIDQTDVIVKKVRVYIDPTKDTDDESQTIYEMQPDLLLHKVDTNRYEGSYTRTHYKDENLCLFIAEDMTGNLSIPVAKTTAMTASIRWKAILIGSQTDDPVLQQAINTNIKSAYQALHTREYLDEDIHIMHQISVT
;
A
#
# COMPACT_ATOMS: atom_id res chain seq x y z
N ASP A 1 -11.49 -24.62 -10.85
CA ASP A 1 -12.76 -25.26 -11.21
C ASP A 1 -12.74 -26.78 -11.27
N ASP A 2 -11.57 -27.46 -11.29
CA ASP A 2 -11.53 -28.94 -11.36
C ASP A 2 -10.94 -29.65 -10.12
N LEU A 3 -11.32 -29.25 -8.90
CA LEU A 3 -11.14 -30.11 -7.71
C LEU A 3 -12.38 -30.99 -7.58
N GLN A 4 -12.44 -32.08 -8.34
CA GLN A 4 -13.48 -33.10 -8.14
C GLN A 4 -13.06 -34.07 -7.05
N TRP A 5 -13.75 -34.04 -5.92
CA TRP A 5 -13.61 -35.05 -4.86
C TRP A 5 -14.04 -36.41 -5.42
N THR A 6 -13.08 -37.30 -5.65
CA THR A 6 -13.31 -38.58 -6.35
C THR A 6 -13.84 -39.67 -5.42
N LYS A 7 -13.67 -39.52 -4.09
CA LYS A 7 -14.08 -40.52 -3.10
C LYS A 7 -14.19 -39.92 -1.70
N TRP A 8 -15.24 -40.30 -0.96
CA TRP A 8 -15.40 -40.02 0.47
C TRP A 8 -15.23 -41.31 1.26
N VAL A 9 -14.49 -41.25 2.37
CA VAL A 9 -14.34 -42.34 3.33
C VAL A 9 -14.71 -41.80 4.70
N GLU A 10 -15.62 -42.48 5.39
CA GLU A 10 -16.00 -42.11 6.74
C GLU A 10 -14.80 -42.31 7.68
N PRO A 11 -14.47 -41.32 8.52
CA PRO A 11 -13.41 -41.49 9.52
C PRO A 11 -13.82 -42.51 10.58
N PRO A 12 -12.86 -43.14 11.27
CA PRO A 12 -13.14 -43.97 12.45
C PRO A 12 -13.92 -43.18 13.53
N ASP A 13 -14.81 -43.89 14.25
CA ASP A 13 -15.51 -43.31 15.40
C ASP A 13 -14.52 -42.80 16.46
N ASN A 14 -14.86 -41.66 17.09
CA ASN A 14 -14.05 -41.00 18.13
C ASN A 14 -12.65 -40.54 17.69
N MET A 15 -12.44 -40.22 16.41
CA MET A 15 -11.22 -39.60 15.92
C MET A 15 -11.25 -38.07 16.11
N TYR A 16 -10.16 -37.49 16.61
CA TYR A 16 -10.00 -36.04 16.79
C TYR A 16 -8.78 -35.52 16.02
N PRO A 17 -8.86 -35.42 14.68
CA PRO A 17 -7.73 -35.03 13.86
C PRO A 17 -7.34 -33.57 14.11
N TYR A 18 -6.03 -33.30 14.20
CA TYR A 18 -5.51 -31.94 14.30
C TYR A 18 -4.72 -31.52 13.05
N ASP A 19 -3.69 -32.29 12.69
CA ASP A 19 -2.84 -32.01 11.53
C ASP A 19 -2.47 -33.32 10.81
N LEU A 20 -1.92 -33.20 9.60
CA LEU A 20 -1.52 -34.34 8.78
C LEU A 20 -0.21 -34.13 8.03
N ALA A 21 0.53 -35.23 7.84
CA ALA A 21 1.71 -35.30 6.98
C ALA A 21 1.53 -36.40 5.93
N ILE A 22 2.06 -36.18 4.74
CA ILE A 22 1.94 -37.12 3.61
C ILE A 22 3.31 -37.57 3.16
N TYR A 23 3.52 -38.89 3.16
CA TYR A 23 4.63 -39.54 2.47
C TYR A 23 4.12 -40.11 1.15
N GLU A 24 4.86 -39.88 0.06
CA GLU A 24 4.52 -40.36 -1.28
C GLU A 24 5.64 -41.25 -1.81
N GLU A 25 5.27 -42.44 -2.28
CA GLU A 25 6.17 -43.38 -2.94
C GLU A 25 5.43 -44.05 -4.10
N ALA A 26 5.96 -43.91 -5.33
CA ALA A 26 5.40 -44.51 -6.54
C ALA A 26 3.87 -44.28 -6.70
N GLU A 27 3.43 -43.02 -6.54
CA GLU A 27 2.02 -42.60 -6.63
C GLU A 27 1.09 -43.21 -5.56
N GLN A 28 1.65 -43.88 -4.54
CA GLN A 28 0.95 -44.27 -3.33
C GLN A 28 1.26 -43.27 -2.21
N TYR A 29 0.23 -42.94 -1.44
CA TYR A 29 0.32 -42.03 -0.31
C TYR A 29 0.15 -42.80 1.00
N THR A 30 1.01 -42.51 1.96
CA THR A 30 0.80 -42.83 3.36
C THR A 30 0.51 -41.52 4.09
N VAL A 31 -0.64 -41.43 4.74
CA VAL A 31 -1.09 -40.22 5.43
C VAL A 31 -1.01 -40.45 6.93
N TYR A 32 -0.21 -39.65 7.62
CA TYR A 32 -0.06 -39.65 9.06
C TYR A 32 -0.93 -38.53 9.63
N VAL A 33 -1.79 -38.83 10.60
CA VAL A 33 -2.70 -37.86 11.21
C VAL A 33 -2.50 -37.88 12.72
N THR A 34 -2.35 -36.71 13.32
CA THR A 34 -2.33 -36.58 14.78
C THR A 34 -3.75 -36.58 15.34
N ASP A 35 -3.98 -37.43 16.34
CA ASP A 35 -5.27 -37.54 17.03
C ASP A 35 -5.13 -36.98 18.44
N ILE A 36 -5.52 -35.71 18.59
CA ILE A 36 -5.07 -34.86 19.70
C ILE A 36 -5.58 -35.35 21.06
N TYR A 37 -6.87 -35.66 21.17
CA TYR A 37 -7.50 -36.04 22.43
C TYR A 37 -7.28 -37.50 22.78
N ASN A 38 -6.98 -38.34 21.78
CA ASN A 38 -6.60 -39.73 22.02
C ASN A 38 -5.09 -39.91 22.22
N HIS A 39 -4.28 -38.88 21.97
CA HIS A 39 -2.82 -38.90 22.12
C HIS A 39 -2.11 -39.89 21.18
N HIS A 40 -2.68 -40.09 19.98
CA HIS A 40 -2.21 -41.09 19.02
C HIS A 40 -1.71 -40.46 17.71
N ILE A 41 -1.03 -41.27 16.91
CA ILE A 41 -0.85 -41.05 15.47
C ILE A 41 -1.62 -42.14 14.73
N LEU A 42 -2.43 -41.74 13.75
CA LEU A 42 -3.19 -42.63 12.87
C LEU A 42 -2.52 -42.65 11.49
N ILE A 43 -2.43 -43.82 10.88
CA ILE A 43 -1.78 -44.01 9.57
C ILE A 43 -2.83 -44.53 8.59
N PHE A 44 -3.02 -43.82 7.49
CA PHE A 44 -3.97 -44.15 6.42
C PHE A 44 -3.25 -44.42 5.10
N ASP A 45 -3.90 -45.21 4.23
CA ASP A 45 -3.45 -45.42 2.85
C ASP A 45 -4.03 -44.39 1.86
N THR A 46 -3.56 -44.44 0.61
CA THR A 46 -4.05 -43.66 -0.54
C THR A 46 -5.57 -43.68 -0.69
N ALA A 47 -6.21 -44.80 -0.34
CA ALA A 47 -7.63 -45.01 -0.51
C ALA A 47 -8.46 -44.50 0.68
N GLY A 48 -7.81 -43.93 1.72
CA GLY A 48 -8.41 -43.38 2.93
C GLY A 48 -8.65 -44.42 4.03
N ASN A 49 -8.16 -45.66 3.90
CA ASN A 49 -8.39 -46.69 4.91
C ASN A 49 -7.37 -46.58 6.04
N LEU A 50 -7.83 -46.67 7.29
CA LEU A 50 -6.95 -46.75 8.45
C LEU A 50 -6.13 -48.05 8.40
N ARG A 51 -4.80 -47.92 8.46
CA ARG A 51 -3.84 -49.03 8.46
C ARG A 51 -3.32 -49.33 9.85
N GLN A 52 -3.06 -48.29 10.64
CA GLN A 52 -2.44 -48.45 11.96
C GLN A 52 -2.80 -47.28 12.89
N THR A 53 -2.94 -47.60 14.18
CA THR A 53 -2.99 -46.62 15.28
C THR A 53 -1.75 -46.82 16.14
N VAL A 54 -1.04 -45.73 16.42
CA VAL A 54 0.19 -45.72 17.22
C VAL A 54 -0.07 -44.99 18.53
N SER A 55 -0.13 -45.74 19.64
CA SER A 55 -0.44 -45.24 20.99
C SER A 55 0.75 -45.23 21.95
N ASP A 56 1.77 -46.03 21.70
CA ASP A 56 2.79 -46.37 22.71
C ASP A 56 4.03 -45.44 22.66
N LEU A 57 3.84 -44.20 22.19
CA LEU A 57 4.90 -43.19 22.08
C LEU A 57 4.99 -42.26 23.31
N GLY A 58 4.02 -42.34 24.23
CA GLY A 58 3.93 -41.43 25.36
C GLY A 58 3.72 -39.97 24.94
N LEU A 59 2.98 -39.76 23.85
CA LEU A 59 2.54 -38.43 23.41
C LEU A 59 1.46 -37.89 24.35
N ASN A 60 1.32 -36.58 24.40
CA ASN A 60 0.32 -35.87 25.18
C ASN A 60 -0.16 -34.65 24.40
N TYR A 61 -1.41 -34.68 23.92
CA TYR A 61 -1.98 -33.69 22.99
C TYR A 61 -1.09 -33.41 21.76
N PRO A 62 -0.74 -34.42 20.94
CA PRO A 62 0.02 -34.21 19.72
C PRO A 62 -0.79 -33.33 18.74
N LYS A 63 -0.16 -32.27 18.23
CA LYS A 63 -0.78 -31.31 17.31
C LYS A 63 -0.13 -31.38 15.93
N GLY A 64 0.75 -30.45 15.58
CA GLY A 64 1.39 -30.39 14.27
C GLY A 64 2.23 -31.61 13.94
N ILE A 65 2.25 -32.01 12.67
CA ILE A 65 3.12 -33.07 12.15
C ILE A 65 3.61 -32.73 10.74
N ASP A 66 4.91 -32.89 10.47
CA ASP A 66 5.48 -32.67 9.13
C ASP A 66 6.66 -33.63 8.85
N LEU A 67 7.05 -33.75 7.58
CA LEU A 67 8.06 -34.67 7.07
C LEU A 67 9.26 -33.93 6.42
N ASP A 68 10.48 -34.28 6.82
CA ASP A 68 11.70 -33.77 6.17
C ASP A 68 12.05 -34.51 4.87
N ALA A 69 13.07 -34.02 4.15
CA ALA A 69 13.56 -34.62 2.92
C ALA A 69 14.17 -36.03 3.09
N ASN A 70 14.50 -36.42 4.32
CA ASN A 70 15.05 -37.74 4.66
C ASN A 70 13.95 -38.70 5.18
N ASN A 71 12.69 -38.32 5.03
CA ASN A 71 11.51 -39.07 5.47
C ASN A 71 11.44 -39.31 6.98
N TYR A 72 11.94 -38.37 7.80
CA TYR A 72 11.63 -38.34 9.22
C TYR A 72 10.41 -37.47 9.49
N LEU A 73 9.51 -37.98 10.34
CA LEU A 73 8.36 -37.26 10.85
C LEU A 73 8.75 -36.49 12.10
N TYR A 74 8.19 -35.28 12.25
CA TYR A 74 8.37 -34.45 13.43
C TYR A 74 7.01 -34.08 13.98
N VAL A 75 6.78 -34.36 15.26
CA VAL A 75 5.48 -34.18 15.92
C VAL A 75 5.62 -33.15 17.02
N ALA A 76 4.77 -32.13 16.99
CA ALA A 76 4.58 -31.19 18.08
C ALA A 76 3.79 -31.86 19.21
N ASP A 77 4.48 -32.29 20.26
CA ASP A 77 3.91 -32.97 21.43
C ASP A 77 3.57 -31.92 22.50
N SER A 78 2.45 -31.22 22.27
CA SER A 78 2.11 -29.96 22.96
C SER A 78 2.05 -30.08 24.47
N GLY A 79 1.41 -31.13 24.98
CA GLY A 79 1.23 -31.36 26.41
C GLY A 79 2.52 -31.77 27.13
N ASN A 80 3.55 -32.18 26.39
CA ASN A 80 4.89 -32.48 26.90
C ASN A 80 5.91 -31.39 26.57
N HIS A 81 5.50 -30.28 25.94
CA HIS A 81 6.37 -29.15 25.58
C HIS A 81 7.62 -29.55 24.78
N ARG A 82 7.48 -30.49 23.83
CA ARG A 82 8.60 -31.03 23.05
C ARG A 82 8.25 -31.29 21.59
N VAL A 83 9.26 -31.50 20.77
CA VAL A 83 9.11 -32.11 19.44
C VAL A 83 9.67 -33.51 19.47
N VAL A 84 8.96 -34.46 18.86
CA VAL A 84 9.38 -35.86 18.75
C VAL A 84 9.69 -36.17 17.29
N LYS A 85 10.90 -36.69 17.04
CA LYS A 85 11.35 -37.15 15.72
C LYS A 85 11.13 -38.66 15.59
N LEU A 86 10.43 -39.07 14.54
CA LEU A 86 10.08 -40.46 14.25
C LEU A 86 10.54 -40.85 12.84
N ASN A 87 10.73 -42.15 12.59
CA ASN A 87 10.78 -42.66 11.22
C ASN A 87 9.36 -42.93 10.66
N LEU A 88 9.25 -43.32 9.39
CA LEU A 88 7.97 -43.65 8.73
C LEU A 88 7.19 -44.80 9.39
N ASN A 89 7.84 -45.66 10.20
CA ASN A 89 7.17 -46.70 10.98
C ASN A 89 6.73 -46.21 12.37
N CYS A 90 6.74 -44.89 12.59
CA CYS A 90 6.49 -44.22 13.86
C CYS A 90 7.36 -44.72 15.03
N GLN A 91 8.59 -45.15 14.75
CA GLN A 91 9.57 -45.47 15.80
C GLN A 91 10.30 -44.19 16.21
N LYS A 92 10.38 -43.93 17.52
CA LYS A 92 11.06 -42.75 18.05
C LYS A 92 12.56 -42.80 17.79
N ILE A 93 13.08 -41.75 17.17
CA ILE A 93 14.50 -41.54 16.88
C ILE A 93 15.12 -40.63 17.93
N SER A 94 14.48 -39.49 18.21
CA SER A 94 14.91 -38.52 19.21
C SER A 94 13.75 -37.60 19.62
N ASP A 95 13.96 -36.76 20.62
CA ASP A 95 13.09 -35.65 20.98
C ASP A 95 13.88 -34.52 21.65
N TRP A 96 13.33 -33.32 21.67
CA TRP A 96 13.89 -32.18 22.37
C TRP A 96 12.80 -31.28 22.93
N THR A 97 13.07 -30.67 24.08
CA THR A 97 12.16 -29.72 24.72
C THR A 97 12.18 -28.38 23.97
N ILE A 98 11.00 -27.77 23.82
CA ILE A 98 10.88 -26.42 23.27
C ILE A 98 11.48 -25.41 24.25
N ARG A 99 12.17 -24.41 23.71
CA ARG A 99 12.79 -23.35 24.52
C ARG A 99 11.71 -22.62 25.34
N ASP A 100 12.08 -22.16 26.53
CA ASP A 100 11.18 -21.50 27.49
C ASP A 100 9.93 -22.32 27.86
N HIS A 101 9.93 -23.64 27.63
CA HIS A 101 8.75 -24.51 27.78
C HIS A 101 7.53 -24.02 26.98
N GLY A 102 7.77 -23.50 25.76
CA GLY A 102 6.69 -23.15 24.83
C GLY A 102 5.74 -24.33 24.57
N THR A 103 4.52 -24.03 24.16
CA THR A 103 3.50 -25.04 23.84
C THR A 103 3.45 -25.20 22.32
N PRO A 104 4.20 -26.17 21.75
CA PRO A 104 4.30 -26.29 20.29
C PRO A 104 2.93 -26.61 19.70
N SER A 105 2.51 -25.90 18.65
CA SER A 105 1.20 -26.11 18.02
C SER A 105 1.35 -26.62 16.60
N ALA A 106 1.90 -25.83 15.69
CA ALA A 106 2.19 -26.25 14.32
C ALA A 106 3.70 -26.48 14.14
N ILE A 107 4.02 -27.30 13.15
CA ILE A 107 5.39 -27.59 12.73
C ILE A 107 5.48 -27.52 11.21
N ALA A 108 6.56 -26.95 10.68
CA ALA A 108 6.84 -26.97 9.25
C ALA A 108 8.34 -27.06 9.00
N ILE A 109 8.72 -27.73 7.92
CA ILE A 109 10.13 -28.06 7.64
C ILE A 109 10.57 -27.42 6.32
N ASP A 110 11.66 -26.67 6.36
CA ASP A 110 12.42 -26.31 5.16
C ASP A 110 13.20 -27.53 4.70
N ARG A 111 12.71 -28.22 3.66
CA ARG A 111 13.31 -29.46 3.14
C ARG A 111 14.67 -29.25 2.50
N GLU A 112 14.99 -28.04 2.05
CA GLU A 112 16.29 -27.75 1.42
C GLU A 112 17.35 -27.50 2.49
N LYS A 113 17.00 -26.72 3.52
CA LYS A 113 17.93 -26.31 4.58
C LYS A 113 17.90 -27.22 5.81
N ASN A 114 16.94 -28.13 5.89
CA ASN A 114 16.65 -28.97 7.05
C ASN A 114 16.39 -28.16 8.33
N TRP A 115 15.75 -26.99 8.19
CA TRP A 115 15.31 -26.18 9.32
C TRP A 115 13.88 -26.54 9.72
N ILE A 116 13.64 -26.57 11.02
CA ILE A 116 12.36 -26.93 11.61
C ILE A 116 11.78 -25.69 12.28
N TYR A 117 10.62 -25.27 11.82
CA TYR A 117 9.87 -24.16 12.38
C TYR A 117 8.75 -24.70 13.26
N VAL A 118 8.63 -24.19 14.48
CA VAL A 118 7.64 -24.62 15.45
C VAL A 118 6.91 -23.42 16.02
N SER A 119 5.59 -23.37 15.92
CA SER A 119 4.82 -22.29 16.51
C SER A 119 4.53 -22.56 17.97
N ASP A 120 4.61 -21.52 18.79
CA ASP A 120 4.20 -21.54 20.19
C ASP A 120 2.96 -20.65 20.36
N THR A 121 1.86 -21.27 20.74
CA THR A 121 0.53 -20.64 20.80
C THR A 121 -0.02 -20.56 22.22
N SER A 122 0.83 -20.55 23.26
CA SER A 122 0.35 -20.59 24.64
C SER A 122 -0.63 -19.44 24.96
N VAL A 123 -1.89 -19.82 25.15
CA VAL A 123 -2.97 -18.96 25.66
C VAL A 123 -3.31 -19.24 27.12
N ASN A 124 -2.73 -20.28 27.74
CA ASN A 124 -3.10 -20.72 29.09
C ASN A 124 -1.95 -21.38 29.87
N THR A 125 -0.87 -20.67 30.15
CA THR A 125 0.07 -21.06 31.22
C THR A 125 -0.26 -20.29 32.52
N PRO A 126 -0.07 -20.88 33.72
CA PRO A 126 -0.29 -20.20 35.00
C PRO A 126 0.54 -18.92 35.22
N THR A 127 1.49 -18.63 34.32
CA THR A 127 2.48 -17.57 34.46
C THR A 127 2.14 -16.29 33.70
N ASN A 128 0.99 -16.22 32.99
CA ASN A 128 0.50 -15.02 32.31
C ASN A 128 1.50 -14.43 31.28
N GLN A 129 2.42 -15.24 30.76
CA GLN A 129 3.37 -14.82 29.73
C GLN A 129 2.77 -15.07 28.35
N CYS A 130 2.46 -13.99 27.62
CA CYS A 130 2.02 -14.06 26.23
C CYS A 130 3.04 -14.86 25.41
N SER A 131 2.64 -15.96 24.76
CA SER A 131 3.51 -16.57 23.74
C SER A 131 2.77 -16.75 22.43
N ASN A 132 3.02 -15.80 21.53
CA ASN A 132 2.79 -15.92 20.10
C ASN A 132 4.16 -15.75 19.46
N ARG A 133 4.81 -16.85 19.11
CA ARG A 133 6.17 -16.84 18.54
C ARG A 133 6.40 -18.06 17.67
N ILE A 134 7.41 -17.96 16.80
CA ILE A 134 7.92 -19.07 16.01
C ILE A 134 9.33 -19.37 16.47
N TYR A 135 9.62 -20.63 16.77
CA TYR A 135 10.96 -21.14 17.03
C TYR A 135 11.54 -21.79 15.79
N LYS A 136 12.85 -21.64 15.59
CA LYS A 136 13.60 -22.28 14.52
C LYS A 136 14.67 -23.20 15.12
N TYR A 137 14.72 -24.42 14.63
CA TYR A 137 15.67 -25.46 15.03
C TYR A 137 16.37 -26.06 13.81
N ASP A 138 17.52 -26.70 14.03
CA ASP A 138 18.09 -27.63 13.05
C ASP A 138 17.48 -29.04 13.18
N ASN A 139 17.87 -29.95 12.29
CA ASN A 139 17.38 -31.34 12.27
C ASN A 139 17.98 -32.26 13.36
N GLN A 140 18.88 -31.75 14.21
CA GLN A 140 19.31 -32.39 15.46
C GLN A 140 18.52 -31.87 16.68
N GLY A 141 17.68 -30.85 16.51
CA GLY A 141 16.91 -30.24 17.59
C GLY A 141 17.66 -29.12 18.33
N ASN A 142 18.77 -28.61 17.78
CA ASN A 142 19.44 -27.45 18.36
C ASN A 142 18.67 -26.18 18.01
N PHE A 143 18.48 -25.31 19.01
CA PHE A 143 17.84 -24.02 18.83
C PHE A 143 18.72 -23.09 17.97
N LEU A 144 18.11 -22.48 16.95
CA LEU A 144 18.77 -21.54 16.05
C LEU A 144 18.27 -20.11 16.24
N ASP A 145 16.95 -19.92 16.29
CA ASP A 145 16.35 -18.58 16.26
C ASP A 145 14.92 -18.57 16.82
N GLU A 146 14.43 -17.37 17.15
CA GLU A 146 13.08 -17.14 17.68
C GLU A 146 12.49 -15.83 17.14
N TRP A 147 11.25 -15.88 16.66
CA TRP A 147 10.54 -14.73 16.11
C TRP A 147 9.42 -14.32 17.05
N ARG A 148 9.51 -13.11 17.63
CA ARG A 148 8.55 -12.56 18.61
C ARG A 148 7.88 -11.28 18.13
N ASN A 149 6.82 -10.90 18.84
CA ASN A 149 6.11 -9.61 18.74
C ASN A 149 6.90 -8.36 19.21
N ASN A 150 8.23 -8.40 19.19
CA ASN A 150 9.04 -7.34 19.79
C ASN A 150 9.73 -6.52 18.72
N GLU A 151 8.97 -5.60 18.12
CA GLU A 151 9.32 -4.20 17.84
C GLU A 151 8.16 -3.59 17.04
N MET A 152 7.87 -2.30 17.28
CA MET A 152 6.60 -1.63 16.97
C MET A 152 6.18 -1.52 15.49
N ASN A 153 6.64 -2.36 14.55
CA ASN A 153 6.21 -2.29 13.14
C ASN A 153 6.20 -3.61 12.32
N GLU A 154 6.53 -4.79 12.86
CA GLU A 154 6.51 -6.04 12.05
C GLU A 154 5.22 -6.87 12.16
N GLY A 155 4.21 -6.33 12.85
CA GLY A 155 2.82 -6.77 12.97
C GLY A 155 2.61 -8.09 13.75
N PRO A 156 1.68 -8.12 14.73
CA PRO A 156 1.72 -9.13 15.78
C PRO A 156 1.34 -10.54 15.29
N LEU A 157 2.13 -11.54 15.66
CA LEU A 157 1.69 -12.93 15.78
C LEU A 157 0.61 -13.02 16.86
N ASN A 158 -0.47 -13.74 16.56
CA ASN A 158 -1.65 -13.91 17.37
C ASN A 158 -2.29 -15.27 17.09
N SER A 159 -1.90 -16.26 17.90
CA SER A 159 -2.20 -17.69 17.70
C SER A 159 -1.74 -18.19 16.34
N PRO A 160 -0.41 -18.29 16.11
CA PRO A 160 0.14 -18.92 14.91
C PRO A 160 -0.19 -20.43 14.85
N ASP A 161 -1.40 -20.79 14.44
CA ASP A 161 -1.96 -22.15 14.57
C ASP A 161 -1.55 -23.10 13.44
N GLY A 162 -1.00 -22.58 12.34
CA GLY A 162 -0.56 -23.35 11.17
C GLY A 162 0.72 -22.79 10.57
N LEU A 163 1.58 -23.68 10.06
CA LEU A 163 2.84 -23.34 9.42
C LEU A 163 3.01 -24.09 8.11
N ALA A 164 3.63 -23.46 7.12
CA ALA A 164 4.14 -24.11 5.91
C ALA A 164 5.43 -23.44 5.46
N VAL A 165 6.28 -24.17 4.75
CA VAL A 165 7.51 -23.62 4.15
C VAL A 165 7.56 -23.95 2.67
N HIS A 166 7.90 -22.96 1.86
CA HIS A 166 8.12 -23.15 0.43
C HIS A 166 9.14 -22.13 -0.09
N HIS A 167 10.16 -22.60 -0.83
CA HIS A 167 11.25 -21.77 -1.37
C HIS A 167 11.86 -20.78 -0.37
N GLY A 168 12.07 -21.21 0.88
CA GLY A 168 12.64 -20.38 1.95
C GLY A 168 11.71 -19.32 2.54
N ILE A 169 10.44 -19.28 2.14
CA ILE A 169 9.37 -18.48 2.74
C ILE A 169 8.63 -19.33 3.77
N VAL A 170 8.45 -18.80 4.97
CA VAL A 170 7.68 -19.40 6.06
C VAL A 170 6.32 -18.72 6.14
N TYR A 171 5.27 -19.48 5.84
CA TYR A 171 3.88 -19.05 5.91
C TYR A 171 3.31 -19.39 7.28
N VAL A 172 2.66 -18.43 7.91
CA VAL A 172 2.12 -18.55 9.27
C VAL A 172 0.65 -18.20 9.29
N ALA A 173 -0.21 -19.16 9.63
CA ALA A 173 -1.64 -18.92 9.84
C ALA A 173 -1.86 -18.17 11.16
N ASN A 174 -2.09 -16.87 11.05
CA ASN A 174 -2.21 -15.94 12.17
C ASN A 174 -3.67 -15.81 12.59
N LYS A 175 -4.17 -16.88 13.21
CA LYS A 175 -5.59 -17.20 13.35
C LYS A 175 -6.46 -16.04 13.82
N TYR A 176 -6.11 -15.42 14.96
CA TYR A 176 -6.94 -14.36 15.56
C TYR A 176 -6.71 -12.99 14.93
N ASN A 177 -5.77 -12.87 14.00
CA ASN A 177 -5.59 -11.70 13.15
C ASN A 177 -6.12 -11.91 11.73
N HIS A 178 -6.77 -13.06 11.47
CA HIS A 178 -7.53 -13.29 10.24
C HIS A 178 -6.67 -13.21 8.97
N ASN A 179 -5.38 -13.51 9.07
CA ASN A 179 -4.43 -13.44 7.96
C ASN A 179 -3.38 -14.55 8.02
N ILE A 180 -2.62 -14.68 6.93
CA ILE A 180 -1.39 -15.43 6.83
C ILE A 180 -0.23 -14.44 6.79
N LEU A 181 0.81 -14.68 7.58
CA LEU A 181 2.05 -13.91 7.50
C LEU A 181 3.09 -14.69 6.70
N MET A 182 3.85 -13.99 5.88
CA MET A 182 4.95 -14.56 5.11
C MET A 182 6.25 -13.98 5.64
N TYR A 183 7.14 -14.85 6.12
CA TYR A 183 8.45 -14.47 6.63
C TYR A 183 9.54 -15.05 5.75
N ASP A 184 10.67 -14.36 5.65
CA ASP A 184 11.88 -15.01 5.17
C ASP A 184 12.49 -15.89 6.26
N SER A 185 13.53 -16.65 5.90
CA SER A 185 14.16 -17.57 6.82
C SER A 185 14.94 -16.93 7.99
N SER A 186 15.11 -15.59 7.98
CA SER A 186 15.67 -14.80 9.08
C SER A 186 14.61 -14.26 10.03
N GLY A 187 13.32 -14.48 9.73
CA GLY A 187 12.20 -13.99 10.54
C GLY A 187 11.75 -12.57 10.19
N LYS A 188 12.28 -11.98 9.11
CA LYS A 188 11.79 -10.70 8.59
C LYS A 188 10.46 -10.91 7.89
N LEU A 189 9.45 -10.13 8.26
CA LEU A 189 8.17 -10.15 7.56
C LEU A 189 8.34 -9.68 6.11
N LEU A 190 7.96 -10.52 5.17
CA LEU A 190 7.91 -10.21 3.74
C LEU A 190 6.57 -9.63 3.34
N ASP A 191 5.48 -10.28 3.75
CA ASP A 191 4.13 -9.95 3.26
C ASP A 191 3.01 -10.54 4.15
N ARG A 192 1.75 -10.21 3.87
CA ARG A 192 0.53 -10.71 4.54
C ARG A 192 -0.57 -11.01 3.54
N LEU A 193 -1.30 -12.10 3.76
CA LEU A 193 -2.44 -12.52 2.94
C LEU A 193 -3.70 -12.68 3.78
N GLY A 194 -4.83 -12.13 3.31
CA GLY A 194 -6.12 -12.23 3.99
C GLY A 194 -6.36 -11.14 5.03
N GLN A 195 -7.63 -10.97 5.39
CA GLN A 195 -8.13 -10.04 6.39
C GLN A 195 -9.44 -10.59 6.97
N TYR A 196 -9.93 -10.02 8.07
CA TYR A 196 -11.25 -10.36 8.60
C TYR A 196 -12.34 -10.18 7.54
N GLY A 197 -13.12 -11.23 7.30
CA GLY A 197 -14.28 -11.19 6.42
C GLY A 197 -14.76 -12.57 6.01
N LEU A 198 -15.86 -12.60 5.26
CA LEU A 198 -16.55 -13.84 4.84
C LEU A 198 -16.45 -14.09 3.32
N SER A 199 -15.77 -13.22 2.57
CA SER A 199 -15.69 -13.27 1.10
C SER A 199 -14.57 -14.20 0.60
N TYR A 200 -14.45 -14.36 -0.72
CA TYR A 200 -13.49 -15.24 -1.41
C TYR A 200 -12.01 -14.84 -1.29
N GLU A 201 -11.68 -13.85 -0.47
CA GLU A 201 -10.32 -13.30 -0.31
C GLU A 201 -10.00 -12.95 1.15
N SER A 202 -10.98 -13.13 2.03
CA SER A 202 -10.89 -12.90 3.47
C SER A 202 -10.72 -14.22 4.21
N MET A 203 -10.34 -14.16 5.49
CA MET A 203 -10.27 -15.31 6.37
C MET A 203 -10.95 -14.97 7.70
N TYR A 204 -11.56 -15.96 8.34
CA TYR A 204 -12.11 -15.79 9.69
C TYR A 204 -11.22 -16.43 10.74
N HIS A 205 -10.83 -17.69 10.62
CA HIS A 205 -9.84 -18.28 11.53
C HIS A 205 -8.97 -19.24 10.74
N PRO A 206 -7.92 -18.75 10.05
CA PRO A 206 -7.00 -19.64 9.35
C PRO A 206 -6.30 -20.52 10.39
N THR A 207 -6.39 -21.85 10.22
CA THR A 207 -5.85 -22.82 11.17
C THR A 207 -4.78 -23.71 10.56
N GLY A 208 -5.04 -24.28 9.39
CA GLY A 208 -4.10 -25.13 8.66
C GLY A 208 -3.67 -24.46 7.36
N ILE A 209 -2.42 -24.70 6.98
CA ILE A 209 -1.81 -24.12 5.79
C ILE A 209 -0.83 -25.12 5.17
N THR A 210 -0.83 -25.26 3.85
CA THR A 210 0.12 -26.11 3.12
C THR A 210 0.38 -25.56 1.73
N VAL A 211 1.49 -25.96 1.11
CA VAL A 211 1.82 -25.57 -0.28
C VAL A 211 1.79 -26.81 -1.17
N GLY A 212 0.96 -26.76 -2.21
CA GLY A 212 0.88 -27.81 -3.23
C GLY A 212 2.11 -27.85 -4.13
N LYS A 213 2.28 -28.96 -4.85
CA LYS A 213 3.40 -29.16 -5.81
C LYS A 213 3.49 -28.07 -6.90
N ASN A 214 2.38 -27.41 -7.20
CA ASN A 214 2.28 -26.31 -8.17
C ASN A 214 2.56 -24.92 -7.55
N GLY A 215 2.97 -24.84 -6.28
CA GLY A 215 3.16 -23.58 -5.57
C GLY A 215 1.85 -22.95 -5.03
N ALA A 216 0.70 -23.62 -5.19
CA ALA A 216 -0.55 -23.14 -4.60
C ALA A 216 -0.51 -23.23 -3.08
N LEU A 217 -0.88 -22.16 -2.39
CA LEU A 217 -1.11 -22.16 -0.96
C LEU A 217 -2.55 -22.59 -0.66
N TYR A 218 -2.74 -23.66 0.10
CA TYR A 218 -4.05 -24.12 0.57
C TYR A 218 -4.21 -23.81 2.05
N ILE A 219 -5.33 -23.19 2.42
CA ILE A 219 -5.59 -22.69 3.77
C ILE A 219 -6.95 -23.18 4.23
N SER A 220 -7.02 -23.77 5.41
CA SER A 220 -8.30 -24.07 6.07
C SER A 220 -8.75 -22.88 6.92
N ASP A 221 -9.91 -22.35 6.58
CA ASP A 221 -10.63 -21.35 7.37
C ASP A 221 -11.57 -22.08 8.34
N GLY A 222 -11.02 -22.43 9.50
CA GLY A 222 -11.61 -23.41 10.41
C GLY A 222 -12.98 -23.03 10.97
N SER A 223 -13.35 -21.74 10.97
CA SER A 223 -14.67 -21.29 11.44
C SER A 223 -15.69 -21.09 10.33
N LEU A 224 -15.27 -21.04 9.07
CA LEU A 224 -16.18 -20.98 7.92
C LEU A 224 -16.33 -22.33 7.21
N ASN A 225 -15.74 -23.40 7.74
CA ASN A 225 -15.74 -24.74 7.16
C ASN A 225 -15.33 -24.73 5.68
N ARG A 226 -14.31 -23.92 5.34
CA ARG A 226 -13.86 -23.68 3.98
C ARG A 226 -12.37 -23.99 3.84
N ILE A 227 -12.00 -24.53 2.68
CA ILE A 227 -10.62 -24.51 2.19
C ILE A 227 -10.52 -23.47 1.08
N GLN A 228 -9.51 -22.61 1.16
CA GLN A 228 -9.16 -21.66 0.12
C GLN A 228 -7.84 -22.03 -0.53
N SER A 229 -7.70 -21.80 -1.83
CA SER A 229 -6.46 -21.98 -2.57
C SER A 229 -6.01 -20.65 -3.17
N PHE A 230 -4.77 -20.26 -2.89
CA PHE A 230 -4.13 -19.06 -3.38
C PHE A 230 -2.95 -19.48 -4.25
N MET A 231 -3.08 -19.31 -5.55
CA MET A 231 -1.92 -19.37 -6.44
C MET A 231 -1.27 -18.00 -6.44
N GLN A 232 0.02 -17.94 -6.12
CA GLN A 232 0.82 -16.81 -6.61
C GLN A 232 0.72 -16.89 -8.13
N LYS A 233 -0.01 -15.95 -8.74
CA LYS A 233 0.07 -15.77 -10.18
C LYS A 233 1.45 -15.19 -10.41
N GLU A 234 2.45 -16.07 -10.54
CA GLU A 234 3.69 -15.66 -11.16
C GLU A 234 3.30 -14.98 -12.48
N LEU A 235 4.02 -13.93 -12.85
CA LEU A 235 4.00 -13.43 -14.21
C LEU A 235 4.60 -14.55 -15.09
N THR A 236 3.87 -15.65 -15.30
CA THR A 236 4.26 -16.79 -16.12
C THR A 236 4.05 -16.39 -17.58
N GLY A 237 4.79 -15.37 -18.00
CA GLY A 237 4.73 -14.77 -19.31
C GLY A 237 5.77 -13.64 -19.43
N VAL A 238 6.34 -13.47 -20.63
CA VAL A 238 7.33 -12.44 -20.90
C VAL A 238 6.63 -11.08 -20.86
N THR A 239 6.84 -10.34 -19.76
CA THR A 239 6.42 -8.95 -19.64
C THR A 239 7.54 -8.05 -20.15
N LYS A 240 7.16 -7.08 -20.99
CA LYS A 240 8.05 -6.02 -21.48
C LYS A 240 7.48 -4.66 -21.11
N ALA A 241 8.34 -3.67 -20.90
CA ALA A 241 7.93 -2.32 -20.51
C ALA A 241 8.60 -1.24 -21.35
N ILE A 242 7.82 -0.30 -21.89
CA ILE A 242 8.33 0.91 -22.53
C ILE A 242 8.03 2.09 -21.60
N ILE A 243 9.06 2.87 -21.29
CA ILE A 243 8.94 4.12 -20.55
C ILE A 243 9.32 5.24 -21.50
N VAL A 244 8.45 6.23 -21.66
CA VAL A 244 8.71 7.44 -22.46
C VAL A 244 8.68 8.64 -21.53
N ALA A 245 9.87 9.11 -21.13
CA ALA A 245 10.03 10.44 -20.57
C ALA A 245 10.14 11.42 -21.74
N GLY A 246 9.19 12.34 -21.88
CA GLY A 246 9.12 13.19 -23.07
C GLY A 246 10.19 14.29 -23.19
N ARG A 247 9.91 15.33 -23.98
CA ARG A 247 10.88 16.18 -24.69
C ARG A 247 11.80 17.05 -23.79
N LEU A 248 12.91 17.46 -24.42
CA LEU A 248 14.13 18.17 -24.00
C LEU A 248 14.06 19.34 -22.97
N PRO A 249 15.17 19.55 -22.22
CA PRO A 249 15.23 20.14 -20.87
C PRO A 249 15.38 21.65 -20.79
N GLU A 250 15.77 22.33 -21.87
CA GLU A 250 16.54 23.58 -21.74
C GLU A 250 15.75 24.77 -21.20
N ASN A 251 14.41 24.70 -21.09
CA ASN A 251 13.59 25.72 -20.43
C ASN A 251 12.28 25.15 -19.85
N ASP A 252 12.17 23.84 -19.69
CA ASP A 252 10.94 23.22 -19.21
C ASP A 252 10.97 23.03 -17.69
N TYR A 253 10.15 23.81 -16.98
CA TYR A 253 10.05 23.77 -15.53
C TYR A 253 9.56 22.41 -15.00
N LEU A 254 8.90 21.59 -15.83
CA LEU A 254 8.44 20.25 -15.45
C LEU A 254 9.48 19.15 -15.71
N TRP A 255 10.58 19.42 -16.41
CA TRP A 255 11.53 18.39 -16.83
C TRP A 255 12.06 17.55 -15.67
N GLN A 256 12.43 18.18 -14.54
CA GLN A 256 12.91 17.44 -13.37
C GLN A 256 11.83 16.51 -12.80
N SER A 257 10.56 16.92 -12.84
CA SER A 257 9.41 16.12 -12.42
C SER A 257 9.17 14.92 -13.33
N ILE A 258 9.22 15.15 -14.64
CA ILE A 258 9.07 14.11 -15.67
C ILE A 258 10.16 13.05 -15.51
N LYS A 259 11.41 13.50 -15.43
CA LYS A 259 12.57 12.62 -15.25
C LYS A 259 12.49 11.83 -13.94
N ALA A 260 12.17 12.49 -12.82
CA ALA A 260 12.06 11.81 -11.52
C ALA A 260 11.02 10.68 -11.55
N ASN A 261 9.84 10.94 -12.11
CA ASN A 261 8.78 9.94 -12.20
C ASN A 261 9.09 8.80 -13.17
N ALA A 262 9.75 9.10 -14.30
CA ALA A 262 10.19 8.08 -15.24
C ALA A 262 11.29 7.18 -14.66
N ASN A 263 12.27 7.76 -13.98
CA ASN A 263 13.31 7.03 -13.26
C ASN A 263 12.71 6.15 -12.15
N PHE A 264 11.73 6.69 -11.41
CA PHE A 264 11.06 5.92 -10.36
C PHE A 264 10.26 4.76 -10.95
N ALA A 265 9.54 4.95 -12.05
CA ALA A 265 8.88 3.87 -12.77
C ALA A 265 9.85 2.76 -13.19
N HIS A 266 11.01 3.14 -13.75
CA HIS A 266 12.07 2.19 -14.11
C HIS A 266 12.54 1.38 -12.90
N PHE A 267 12.87 2.06 -11.80
CA PHE A 267 13.26 1.42 -10.55
C PHE A 267 12.20 0.44 -10.05
N VAL A 268 10.93 0.85 -10.04
CA VAL A 268 9.82 0.01 -9.60
C VAL A 268 9.69 -1.22 -10.49
N LEU A 269 9.71 -1.08 -11.81
CA LEU A 269 9.62 -2.21 -12.75
C LEU A 269 10.78 -3.20 -12.56
N ASN A 270 12.01 -2.70 -12.38
CA ASN A 270 13.17 -3.55 -12.08
C ASN A 270 13.00 -4.28 -10.74
N SER A 271 12.48 -3.60 -9.71
CA SER A 271 12.16 -4.21 -8.40
C SER A 271 11.09 -5.32 -8.50
N LYS A 272 10.30 -5.35 -9.58
CA LYS A 272 9.31 -6.40 -9.88
C LYS A 272 9.85 -7.51 -10.79
N GLY A 273 11.15 -7.53 -11.04
CA GLY A 273 11.81 -8.55 -11.84
C GLY A 273 11.74 -8.32 -13.35
N ILE A 274 11.30 -7.14 -13.80
CA ILE A 274 11.37 -6.76 -15.22
C ILE A 274 12.77 -6.18 -15.46
N THR A 275 13.65 -6.99 -16.03
CA THR A 275 15.07 -6.66 -16.20
C THR A 275 15.28 -5.57 -17.27
N LYS A 276 16.45 -4.93 -17.28
CA LYS A 276 16.78 -3.88 -18.26
C LYS A 276 16.62 -4.30 -19.73
N ASP A 277 16.89 -5.56 -20.08
CA ASP A 277 16.68 -6.07 -21.44
C ASP A 277 15.19 -6.12 -21.84
N GLN A 278 14.31 -6.18 -20.84
CA GLN A 278 12.85 -6.17 -20.98
C GLN A 278 12.26 -4.76 -20.89
N ILE A 279 13.07 -3.75 -20.53
CA ILE A 279 12.66 -2.34 -20.49
C ILE A 279 13.24 -1.62 -21.71
N ARG A 280 12.44 -0.77 -22.35
CA ARG A 280 12.92 0.25 -23.28
C ARG A 280 12.61 1.59 -22.67
N TYR A 281 13.62 2.22 -22.09
CA TYR A 281 13.47 3.53 -21.51
C TYR A 281 13.98 4.59 -22.49
N PHE A 282 13.06 5.41 -22.99
CA PHE A 282 13.38 6.55 -23.83
C PHE A 282 13.48 7.83 -22.98
N ASN A 283 14.66 8.46 -23.04
CA ASN A 283 15.00 9.67 -22.31
C ASN A 283 16.07 10.44 -23.13
N PRO A 284 15.94 11.76 -23.32
CA PRO A 284 16.94 12.56 -24.02
C PRO A 284 18.28 12.73 -23.27
N GLU A 285 18.33 12.45 -21.97
CA GLU A 285 19.55 12.47 -21.17
C GLU A 285 20.20 11.09 -21.09
N THR A 286 21.53 11.06 -21.01
CA THR A 286 22.29 9.84 -20.70
C THR A 286 22.39 9.68 -19.19
N ILE A 287 21.78 8.62 -18.66
CA ILE A 287 21.67 8.36 -17.20
C ILE A 287 22.03 6.89 -16.95
N ASP A 288 22.77 6.64 -15.87
CA ASP A 288 22.98 5.31 -15.29
C ASP A 288 21.96 5.13 -14.16
N LEU A 289 20.97 4.24 -14.38
CA LEU A 289 19.83 4.02 -13.49
C LEU A 289 20.02 2.83 -12.57
N ASP A 290 20.85 1.86 -12.95
CA ASP A 290 21.15 0.69 -12.12
C ASP A 290 22.45 0.84 -11.32
N LEU A 291 23.16 1.97 -11.50
CA LEU A 291 24.39 2.37 -10.80
C LEU A 291 25.52 1.36 -11.02
N ASN A 292 25.59 0.77 -12.21
CA ASN A 292 26.62 -0.21 -12.57
C ASN A 292 27.89 0.43 -13.20
N ASP A 293 27.98 1.75 -13.20
CA ASP A 293 29.00 2.58 -13.86
C ASP A 293 29.01 2.46 -15.40
N ARG A 294 27.87 2.07 -16.00
CA ARG A 294 27.66 2.01 -17.46
C ARG A 294 26.36 2.71 -17.80
N PHE A 295 26.42 3.55 -18.82
CA PHE A 295 25.27 4.27 -19.35
C PHE A 295 24.53 3.43 -20.40
N ASP A 296 24.02 2.26 -20.02
CA ASP A 296 23.36 1.30 -20.91
C ASP A 296 21.84 1.14 -20.66
N ASP A 297 21.24 1.96 -19.80
CA ASP A 297 19.82 1.88 -19.45
C ASP A 297 18.87 2.63 -20.41
N ILE A 298 19.41 3.57 -21.20
CA ILE A 298 18.61 4.41 -22.09
C ILE A 298 18.59 3.81 -23.51
N ALA A 299 17.39 3.49 -24.00
CA ALA A 299 17.17 2.91 -25.32
C ALA A 299 17.26 3.94 -26.47
N GLY A 300 17.21 5.23 -26.16
CA GLY A 300 17.36 6.34 -27.10
C GLY A 300 16.46 7.53 -26.78
N ASP A 301 16.40 8.50 -27.70
CA ASP A 301 15.52 9.66 -27.57
C ASP A 301 14.03 9.27 -27.63
N PRO A 302 13.14 10.01 -26.93
CA PRO A 302 11.69 9.79 -26.98
C PRO A 302 11.12 10.29 -28.31
N THR A 303 11.25 9.50 -29.37
CA THR A 303 10.70 9.81 -30.70
C THR A 303 9.68 8.75 -31.12
N LYS A 304 8.70 9.15 -31.93
CA LYS A 304 7.70 8.21 -32.45
C LYS A 304 8.33 7.08 -33.28
N GLU A 305 9.43 7.35 -33.96
CA GLU A 305 10.19 6.36 -34.73
C GLU A 305 10.84 5.32 -33.81
N ASN A 306 11.44 5.75 -32.70
CA ASN A 306 12.05 4.86 -31.72
C ASN A 306 10.99 4.02 -30.99
N LEU A 307 9.86 4.64 -30.61
CA LEU A 307 8.74 3.94 -30.00
C LEU A 307 8.14 2.90 -30.95
N GLN A 308 7.88 3.27 -32.21
CA GLN A 308 7.38 2.35 -33.23
C GLN A 308 8.34 1.17 -33.39
N LYS A 309 9.63 1.44 -33.55
CA LYS A 309 10.66 0.43 -33.72
C LYS A 309 10.71 -0.56 -32.54
N ALA A 310 10.64 -0.08 -31.30
CA ALA A 310 10.63 -0.96 -30.13
C ALA A 310 9.42 -1.91 -30.10
N ILE A 311 8.23 -1.39 -30.42
CA ILE A 311 7.00 -2.21 -30.50
C ILE A 311 7.10 -3.22 -31.65
N GLU A 312 7.62 -2.82 -32.81
CA GLU A 312 7.83 -3.71 -33.96
C GLU A 312 8.85 -4.81 -33.65
N GLU A 313 9.97 -4.50 -33.03
CA GLU A 313 10.99 -5.48 -32.62
C GLU A 313 10.41 -6.55 -31.70
N TRP A 314 9.67 -6.15 -30.66
CA TRP A 314 9.04 -7.09 -29.73
C TRP A 314 7.92 -7.90 -30.36
N SER A 315 7.24 -7.37 -31.39
CA SER A 315 6.26 -8.14 -32.16
C SER A 315 6.88 -9.28 -32.98
N LEU A 316 8.20 -9.24 -33.20
CA LEU A 316 8.97 -10.24 -33.93
C LEU A 316 9.75 -11.20 -33.02
N GLU A 317 9.84 -10.93 -31.71
CA GLU A 317 10.50 -11.80 -30.73
C GLU A 317 9.80 -13.17 -30.61
N LYS A 318 10.56 -14.17 -30.15
CA LYS A 318 10.06 -15.54 -29.92
C LYS A 318 10.47 -16.03 -28.52
N PRO A 319 9.53 -16.19 -27.57
CA PRO A 319 8.09 -15.89 -27.72
C PRO A 319 7.82 -14.38 -27.85
N VAL A 320 6.72 -14.01 -28.51
CA VAL A 320 6.16 -12.65 -28.46
C VAL A 320 5.71 -12.40 -27.02
N PRO A 321 5.90 -11.21 -26.45
CA PRO A 321 5.53 -10.93 -25.07
C PRO A 321 4.04 -11.19 -24.79
N ASP A 322 3.78 -11.63 -23.56
CA ASP A 322 2.44 -11.88 -23.03
C ASP A 322 1.81 -10.60 -22.47
N SER A 323 2.65 -9.65 -22.05
CA SER A 323 2.22 -8.35 -21.54
C SER A 323 3.15 -7.21 -21.97
N LEU A 324 2.57 -6.07 -22.30
CA LEU A 324 3.26 -4.81 -22.57
C LEU A 324 2.76 -3.73 -21.60
N ILE A 325 3.69 -3.14 -20.85
CA ILE A 325 3.45 -1.91 -20.09
C ILE A 325 4.01 -0.74 -20.90
N LEU A 326 3.19 0.23 -21.24
CA LEU A 326 3.59 1.47 -21.90
C LEU A 326 3.29 2.62 -20.95
N TYR A 327 4.33 3.27 -20.46
CA TYR A 327 4.22 4.43 -19.60
C TYR A 327 4.68 5.70 -20.33
N LEU A 328 3.80 6.68 -20.42
CA LEU A 328 4.00 7.98 -21.06
C LEU A 328 3.90 9.07 -20.00
N VAL A 329 4.92 9.90 -19.87
CA VAL A 329 4.93 11.05 -18.96
C VAL A 329 5.60 12.25 -19.62
N ASP A 330 4.81 13.30 -19.86
CA ASP A 330 5.24 14.61 -20.37
C ASP A 330 4.04 15.56 -20.51
N HIS A 331 4.22 16.68 -21.19
CA HIS A 331 3.17 17.48 -21.80
C HIS A 331 2.31 16.69 -22.79
N GLY A 332 1.06 17.13 -22.90
CA GLY A 332 0.11 16.60 -23.85
C GLY A 332 -0.83 17.68 -24.36
N GLU A 333 -1.36 17.44 -25.55
CA GLU A 333 -2.48 18.16 -26.12
C GLU A 333 -3.62 17.19 -26.41
N SER A 334 -4.76 17.70 -26.86
CA SER A 334 -5.88 16.84 -27.23
C SER A 334 -5.44 15.87 -28.34
N ASN A 335 -5.59 14.56 -28.10
CA ASN A 335 -5.21 13.46 -28.98
C ASN A 335 -3.71 13.38 -29.34
N THR A 336 -2.84 14.09 -28.62
CA THR A 336 -1.41 14.19 -28.96
C THR A 336 -0.54 14.16 -27.71
N PHE A 337 0.45 13.27 -27.68
CA PHE A 337 1.50 13.22 -26.66
C PHE A 337 2.70 13.97 -27.21
N VAL A 338 2.91 15.19 -26.73
CA VAL A 338 3.91 16.13 -27.26
C VAL A 338 5.32 15.60 -27.07
N GLY A 339 5.55 14.88 -25.98
CA GLY A 339 6.83 14.34 -25.58
C GLY A 339 7.46 13.28 -26.47
N CYS A 340 6.75 12.83 -27.50
CA CYS A 340 7.23 11.81 -28.42
C CYS A 340 7.08 12.27 -29.88
N ASN A 341 7.63 13.45 -30.20
CA ASN A 341 7.50 14.10 -31.51
C ASN A 341 6.04 14.26 -31.96
N ASP A 342 5.20 14.80 -31.07
CA ASP A 342 3.76 14.98 -31.30
C ASP A 342 3.06 13.68 -31.69
N LEU A 343 3.32 12.61 -30.93
CA LEU A 343 2.74 11.29 -31.15
C LEU A 343 1.21 11.36 -31.03
N LYS A 344 0.52 11.06 -32.13
CA LYS A 344 -0.95 11.06 -32.15
C LYS A 344 -1.52 9.76 -31.61
N VAL A 345 -2.70 9.84 -31.00
CA VAL A 345 -3.50 8.67 -30.58
C VAL A 345 -3.69 7.68 -31.73
N SER A 346 -3.92 8.18 -32.95
CA SER A 346 -4.10 7.33 -34.14
C SER A 346 -2.84 6.58 -34.55
N GLU A 347 -1.66 7.19 -34.43
CA GLU A 347 -0.36 6.56 -34.71
C GLU A 347 -0.07 5.49 -33.66
N LEU A 348 -0.22 5.82 -32.38
CA LEU A 348 -0.02 4.86 -31.28
C LEU A 348 -0.99 3.67 -31.37
N THR A 349 -2.25 3.91 -31.76
CA THR A 349 -3.23 2.85 -32.02
C THR A 349 -2.73 1.87 -33.09
N GLN A 350 -2.14 2.38 -34.18
CA GLN A 350 -1.60 1.55 -35.25
C GLN A 350 -0.43 0.69 -34.76
N TYR A 351 0.48 1.25 -33.95
CA TYR A 351 1.62 0.51 -33.40
C TYR A 351 1.15 -0.64 -32.51
N LEU A 352 0.24 -0.36 -31.58
CA LEU A 352 -0.29 -1.38 -30.66
C LEU A 352 -1.13 -2.44 -31.40
N ASN A 353 -1.84 -2.06 -32.48
CA ASN A 353 -2.59 -3.02 -33.32
C ASN A 353 -1.65 -4.02 -34.00
N HIS A 354 -0.45 -3.59 -34.39
CA HIS A 354 0.55 -4.48 -34.97
C HIS A 354 0.94 -5.59 -33.99
N LEU A 355 1.15 -5.24 -32.72
CA LEU A 355 1.53 -6.21 -31.69
C LEU A 355 0.40 -7.20 -31.36
N VAL A 356 -0.85 -6.71 -31.21
CA VAL A 356 -2.03 -7.56 -31.01
C VAL A 356 -2.26 -8.51 -32.18
N ALA A 357 -1.94 -8.09 -33.41
CA ALA A 357 -2.04 -8.97 -34.57
C ALA A 357 -1.04 -10.15 -34.55
N LYS A 358 0.06 -10.04 -33.80
CA LYS A 358 1.06 -11.10 -33.62
C LYS A 358 0.78 -12.02 -32.44
N ASN A 359 0.25 -11.47 -31.35
CA ASN A 359 -0.23 -12.21 -30.19
C ASN A 359 -1.62 -11.69 -29.80
N LYS A 360 -2.67 -12.46 -30.09
CA LYS A 360 -4.07 -12.05 -29.82
C LYS A 360 -4.43 -12.06 -28.34
N ASP A 361 -3.62 -12.74 -27.53
CA ASP A 361 -3.81 -12.88 -26.09
C ASP A 361 -2.90 -11.92 -25.31
N ILE A 362 -2.16 -11.03 -26.00
CA ILE A 362 -1.32 -10.04 -25.35
C ILE A 362 -2.15 -9.06 -24.54
N ASN A 363 -1.67 -8.76 -23.35
CA ASN A 363 -2.24 -7.78 -22.44
C ASN A 363 -1.46 -6.46 -22.56
N ILE A 364 -2.13 -5.34 -22.86
CA ILE A 364 -1.46 -4.03 -23.05
C ILE A 364 -1.99 -3.01 -22.03
N TYR A 365 -1.07 -2.37 -21.30
CA TYR A 365 -1.33 -1.33 -20.29
C TYR A 365 -0.74 -0.04 -20.79
N VAL A 366 -1.55 0.98 -20.99
CA VAL A 366 -1.10 2.32 -21.31
C VAL A 366 -1.34 3.19 -20.09
N ILE A 367 -0.28 3.64 -19.43
CA ILE A 367 -0.32 4.62 -18.35
C ILE A 367 0.11 5.95 -18.95
N ASN A 368 -0.80 6.92 -19.03
CA ASN A 368 -0.51 8.22 -19.61
C ASN A 368 -0.72 9.33 -18.56
N ASP A 369 0.39 9.84 -18.03
CA ASP A 369 0.41 11.03 -17.19
C ASP A 369 0.85 12.25 -18.01
N SER A 370 -0.08 12.73 -18.85
CA SER A 370 0.09 13.93 -19.65
C SER A 370 -1.13 14.83 -19.59
N CYS A 371 -0.95 16.11 -19.91
CA CYS A 371 -2.07 17.04 -20.10
C CYS A 371 -3.05 16.49 -21.14
N LYS A 372 -4.35 16.62 -20.86
CA LYS A 372 -5.45 16.13 -21.70
C LYS A 372 -5.36 14.63 -22.03
N SER A 373 -4.70 13.85 -21.18
CA SER A 373 -4.48 12.41 -21.39
C SER A 373 -5.79 11.64 -21.56
N GLY A 374 -6.91 12.09 -20.97
CA GLY A 374 -8.22 11.47 -21.18
C GLY A 374 -8.72 11.47 -22.63
N SER A 375 -8.12 12.24 -23.53
CA SER A 375 -8.37 12.14 -24.98
C SER A 375 -7.81 10.86 -25.60
N PHE A 376 -6.96 10.12 -24.89
CA PHE A 376 -6.40 8.84 -25.32
C PHE A 376 -7.33 7.66 -25.02
N ILE A 377 -8.52 7.88 -24.45
CA ILE A 377 -9.46 6.81 -24.11
C ILE A 377 -9.86 5.97 -25.34
N ASP A 378 -9.88 6.59 -26.52
CA ASP A 378 -10.16 5.94 -27.80
C ASP A 378 -9.03 5.00 -28.28
N LEU A 379 -7.89 4.92 -27.56
CA LEU A 379 -6.90 3.85 -27.72
C LEU A 379 -7.46 2.45 -27.41
N GLN A 380 -8.69 2.34 -26.88
CA GLN A 380 -9.39 1.08 -26.56
C GLN A 380 -10.31 0.58 -27.69
N PRO A 381 -9.82 0.00 -28.81
CA PRO A 381 -10.67 -0.68 -29.77
C PRO A 381 -10.85 -2.19 -29.47
N SER A 382 -10.32 -2.72 -28.35
CA SER A 382 -10.30 -4.17 -28.09
C SER A 382 -10.17 -4.55 -26.61
N ASP A 383 -10.67 -5.73 -26.23
CA ASP A 383 -10.62 -6.30 -24.86
C ASP A 383 -9.19 -6.51 -24.30
N GLN A 384 -8.17 -6.45 -25.15
CA GLN A 384 -6.75 -6.62 -24.81
C GLN A 384 -6.05 -5.35 -24.27
N ARG A 385 -6.73 -4.20 -24.24
CA ARG A 385 -6.11 -2.90 -23.93
C ARG A 385 -6.75 -2.20 -22.76
N ILE A 386 -5.88 -1.81 -21.84
CA ILE A 386 -6.23 -0.99 -20.70
C ILE A 386 -5.49 0.33 -20.82
N VAL A 387 -6.26 1.42 -20.78
CA VAL A 387 -5.74 2.78 -20.88
C VAL A 387 -6.08 3.49 -19.58
N MET A 388 -5.06 4.00 -18.92
CA MET A 388 -5.10 4.70 -17.65
C MET A 388 -4.58 6.11 -17.86
N THR A 389 -5.45 7.10 -17.72
CA THR A 389 -5.13 8.51 -17.96
C THR A 389 -5.16 9.27 -16.64
N SER A 390 -4.20 10.16 -16.43
CA SER A 390 -4.12 10.96 -15.20
C SER A 390 -5.16 12.08 -15.16
N THR A 391 -5.71 12.46 -16.32
CA THR A 391 -6.73 13.51 -16.46
C THR A 391 -7.88 13.07 -17.36
N ASP A 392 -8.94 13.85 -17.34
CA ASP A 392 -9.97 13.89 -18.37
C ASP A 392 -9.41 14.49 -19.68
N ALA A 393 -10.24 14.57 -20.71
CA ALA A 393 -9.83 15.02 -22.05
C ALA A 393 -9.61 16.55 -22.18
N GLN A 394 -9.97 17.33 -21.16
CA GLN A 394 -9.96 18.79 -21.17
C GLN A 394 -8.98 19.40 -20.15
N SER A 395 -8.65 18.65 -19.11
CA SER A 395 -7.82 19.07 -17.97
C SER A 395 -6.33 18.85 -18.23
N ASN A 396 -5.49 19.68 -17.61
CA ASN A 396 -4.03 19.52 -17.64
C ASN A 396 -3.55 18.67 -16.46
N ALA A 397 -2.53 17.84 -16.71
CA ALA A 397 -1.88 17.07 -15.65
C ALA A 397 -1.07 18.01 -14.75
N LYS A 398 -0.98 17.67 -13.47
CA LYS A 398 -0.30 18.47 -12.45
C LYS A 398 0.83 17.67 -11.84
N MET A 399 2.01 18.27 -11.85
CA MET A 399 3.22 17.71 -11.26
C MET A 399 3.88 18.81 -10.43
N PHE A 400 3.95 18.60 -9.11
CA PHE A 400 4.57 19.55 -8.18
C PHE A 400 5.75 18.91 -7.46
N LEU A 401 6.59 19.76 -6.85
CA LEU A 401 7.70 19.35 -5.98
C LEU A 401 8.63 18.32 -6.67
N ASN A 402 9.06 18.63 -7.89
CA ASN A 402 9.89 17.75 -8.72
C ASN A 402 9.25 16.37 -8.95
N GLY A 403 7.94 16.32 -9.17
CA GLY A 403 7.19 15.11 -9.52
C GLY A 403 6.68 14.34 -8.31
N ASN A 404 7.15 14.63 -7.10
CA ASN A 404 6.71 13.97 -5.87
C ASN A 404 5.20 14.11 -5.61
N PHE A 405 4.58 15.12 -6.20
CA PHE A 405 3.13 15.31 -6.22
C PHE A 405 2.62 15.24 -7.64
N SER A 406 2.31 14.03 -8.07
CA SER A 406 1.79 13.74 -9.39
C SER A 406 1.02 12.43 -9.37
N PHE A 407 0.16 12.24 -10.37
CA PHE A 407 -0.48 10.96 -10.58
C PHE A 407 0.55 9.82 -10.67
N SER A 408 1.62 10.03 -11.46
CA SER A 408 2.68 9.03 -11.63
C SER A 408 3.36 8.63 -10.32
N MET A 409 3.69 9.59 -9.45
CA MET A 409 4.35 9.27 -8.17
C MET A 409 3.46 8.40 -7.29
N TYR A 410 2.17 8.73 -7.17
CA TYR A 410 1.22 7.92 -6.40
C TYR A 410 1.02 6.55 -7.03
N PHE A 411 0.88 6.49 -8.36
CA PHE A 411 0.68 5.25 -9.09
C PHE A 411 1.86 4.28 -8.91
N TRP A 412 3.09 4.73 -9.21
CA TRP A 412 4.28 3.89 -9.10
C TRP A 412 4.61 3.54 -7.64
N SER A 413 4.29 4.41 -6.68
CA SER A 413 4.42 4.10 -5.25
C SER A 413 3.47 2.97 -4.84
N SER A 414 2.24 2.98 -5.33
CA SER A 414 1.29 1.89 -5.12
C SER A 414 1.79 0.57 -5.73
N ILE A 415 2.32 0.60 -6.97
CA ILE A 415 2.92 -0.60 -7.58
C ILE A 415 4.14 -1.08 -6.78
N PHE A 416 5.00 -0.17 -6.32
CA PHE A 416 6.14 -0.51 -5.48
C PHE A 416 5.71 -1.24 -4.20
N GLN A 417 4.61 -0.79 -3.59
CA GLN A 417 3.95 -1.41 -2.43
C GLN A 417 3.12 -2.66 -2.77
N ASN A 418 3.32 -3.28 -3.94
CA ASN A 418 2.64 -4.49 -4.41
C ASN A 418 1.11 -4.34 -4.58
N GLN A 419 0.61 -3.12 -4.79
CA GLN A 419 -0.80 -2.92 -5.13
C GLN A 419 -1.09 -3.33 -6.59
N SER A 420 -2.35 -3.61 -6.89
CA SER A 420 -2.78 -3.99 -8.24
C SER A 420 -2.69 -2.76 -9.13
N ILE A 421 -2.61 -2.94 -10.45
CA ILE A 421 -2.64 -1.80 -11.37
C ILE A 421 -3.93 -0.97 -11.26
N GLY A 422 -5.07 -1.64 -11.02
CA GLY A 422 -6.35 -0.96 -10.76
C GLY A 422 -6.38 -0.22 -9.42
N LYS A 423 -5.79 -0.79 -8.35
CA LYS A 423 -5.66 -0.11 -7.05
C LYS A 423 -4.68 1.06 -7.14
N ALA A 424 -3.56 0.89 -7.82
CA ALA A 424 -2.59 1.94 -8.06
C ALA A 424 -3.20 3.10 -8.84
N TYR A 425 -3.99 2.79 -9.88
CA TYR A 425 -4.77 3.78 -10.60
C TYR A 425 -5.75 4.50 -9.67
N LYS A 426 -6.58 3.76 -8.94
CA LYS A 426 -7.57 4.33 -8.01
C LYS A 426 -6.91 5.23 -6.95
N SER A 427 -5.85 4.76 -6.29
CA SER A 427 -5.12 5.53 -5.29
C SER A 427 -4.49 6.79 -5.86
N ALA A 428 -3.87 6.71 -7.05
CA ALA A 428 -3.33 7.89 -7.72
C ALA A 428 -4.43 8.88 -8.11
N SER A 429 -5.54 8.36 -8.64
CA SER A 429 -6.69 9.18 -9.04
C SER A 429 -7.34 9.89 -7.86
N GLU A 430 -7.61 9.17 -6.76
CA GLU A 430 -8.18 9.73 -5.53
C GLU A 430 -7.24 10.77 -4.88
N SER A 431 -5.93 10.51 -4.91
CA SER A 431 -4.92 11.43 -4.36
C SER A 431 -4.83 12.74 -5.15
N MET A 432 -5.14 12.68 -6.45
CA MET A 432 -5.07 13.83 -7.36
C MET A 432 -6.44 14.50 -7.59
N ALA A 433 -7.55 13.90 -7.13
CA ALA A 433 -8.92 14.30 -7.42
C ALA A 433 -9.29 15.74 -7.02
N THR A 434 -8.55 16.35 -6.08
CA THR A 434 -8.77 17.73 -5.65
C THR A 434 -8.08 18.76 -6.54
N ILE A 435 -7.17 18.33 -7.43
CA ILE A 435 -6.30 19.21 -8.22
C ILE A 435 -6.41 18.94 -9.74
N GLN A 436 -6.78 17.71 -10.11
CA GLN A 436 -7.11 17.30 -11.47
C GLN A 436 -8.18 16.23 -11.44
N ASN A 437 -8.87 16.01 -12.57
CA ASN A 437 -9.91 14.99 -12.68
C ASN A 437 -9.41 13.81 -13.52
N PRO A 438 -8.76 12.79 -12.94
CA PRO A 438 -8.48 11.54 -13.64
C PRO A 438 -9.76 10.85 -14.11
N GLN A 439 -9.65 10.00 -15.13
CA GLN A 439 -10.76 9.16 -15.52
C GLN A 439 -11.12 8.14 -14.41
N ILE A 440 -12.34 7.60 -14.47
CA ILE A 440 -12.77 6.50 -13.62
C ILE A 440 -12.71 5.25 -14.49
N VAL A 441 -11.81 4.34 -14.16
CA VAL A 441 -11.71 3.05 -14.84
C VAL A 441 -12.54 2.02 -14.06
N PRO A 442 -13.27 1.09 -14.70
CA PRO A 442 -14.03 0.05 -14.02
C PRO A 442 -13.17 -0.76 -13.03
N GLU A 443 -13.77 -1.22 -11.93
CA GLU A 443 -13.09 -1.83 -10.77
C GLU A 443 -12.31 -3.15 -11.05
N ASP A 444 -12.35 -3.67 -12.29
CA ASP A 444 -11.99 -5.06 -12.60
C ASP A 444 -10.67 -5.27 -13.37
N ILE A 445 -9.79 -4.28 -13.45
CA ILE A 445 -8.49 -4.45 -14.12
C ILE A 445 -7.47 -5.13 -13.20
N ASN A 446 -7.24 -6.41 -13.49
CA ASN A 446 -6.34 -7.27 -12.74
C ASN A 446 -5.14 -7.73 -13.58
N LEU A 447 -4.07 -6.94 -13.60
CA LEU A 447 -2.77 -7.45 -14.05
C LEU A 447 -1.75 -7.76 -12.99
N PHE A 448 -1.78 -7.02 -11.90
CA PHE A 448 -0.83 -7.21 -10.81
C PHE A 448 -1.49 -7.69 -9.52
N ASN A 449 -2.69 -8.29 -9.55
CA ASN A 449 -3.21 -8.96 -8.37
C ASN A 449 -4.29 -10.00 -8.67
N LYS A 450 -4.24 -11.08 -7.90
CA LYS A 450 -5.29 -11.30 -6.90
C LYS A 450 -4.56 -11.05 -5.58
N HIS A 451 -4.86 -10.08 -4.71
CA HIS A 451 -6.13 -9.92 -3.96
C HIS A 451 -6.49 -8.45 -3.60
N ILE A 452 -7.79 -8.21 -3.44
CA ILE A 452 -8.54 -6.98 -3.17
C ILE A 452 -8.88 -6.85 -1.66
N GLY A 453 -9.09 -5.62 -1.21
CA GLY A 453 -9.85 -5.33 0.01
C GLY A 453 -10.93 -4.31 -0.33
N ASN A 454 -12.19 -4.75 -0.42
CA ASN A 454 -13.35 -3.86 -0.42
C ASN A 454 -13.87 -3.76 1.02
N LYS A 455 -13.91 -2.55 1.55
CA LYS A 455 -14.82 -2.17 2.63
C LYS A 455 -15.48 -0.86 2.22
N HIS A 456 -16.78 -0.91 1.95
CA HIS A 456 -17.64 0.25 2.12
C HIS A 456 -18.06 0.30 3.59
N GLY A 457 -17.94 1.49 4.17
CA GLY A 457 -18.35 1.82 5.53
C GLY A 457 -17.45 2.93 6.07
N ASP A 458 -17.92 4.17 5.91
CA ASP A 458 -17.38 5.45 6.38
C ASP A 458 -16.29 5.37 7.46
N ASP A 459 -15.10 5.89 7.16
CA ASP A 459 -14.71 7.23 7.62
C ASP A 459 -13.31 7.55 7.09
N SER A 460 -13.16 8.78 6.63
CA SER A 460 -11.88 9.41 6.26
C SER A 460 -10.81 9.19 7.34
N GLN A 461 -9.61 8.76 6.94
CA GLN A 461 -8.34 9.37 7.36
C GLN A 461 -7.15 8.79 6.61
N SER A 462 -6.38 9.69 6.01
CA SER A 462 -5.21 9.46 5.17
C SER A 462 -3.89 9.48 5.98
N PHE A 463 -2.86 8.92 5.34
CA PHE A 463 -1.41 9.19 5.45
C PHE A 463 -0.47 8.20 6.18
N ARG A 464 0.48 7.65 5.40
CA ARG A 464 1.91 7.42 5.74
C ARG A 464 2.75 7.32 4.45
N ILE A 465 3.80 8.15 4.29
CA ILE A 465 5.04 7.89 3.51
C ILE A 465 6.18 8.65 4.21
N SER A 466 7.36 8.04 4.10
CA SER A 466 8.72 8.44 4.45
C SER A 466 9.49 9.17 3.33
N ARG A 467 10.32 10.14 3.71
CA ARG A 467 11.57 10.70 3.11
C ARG A 467 11.69 11.02 1.60
N ALA A 468 12.03 12.28 1.32
CA ALA A 468 13.13 12.71 0.42
C ALA A 468 13.57 14.16 0.75
N TRP A 469 14.84 14.49 0.46
CA TRP A 469 15.51 15.79 0.69
C TRP A 469 15.51 16.67 -0.57
N ILE A 470 15.39 18.00 -0.45
CA ILE A 470 16.05 18.99 -1.34
C ILE A 470 16.35 20.27 -0.54
N GLU A 471 17.60 20.75 -0.67
CA GLU A 471 18.09 22.06 -0.23
C GLU A 471 17.69 23.15 -1.23
N ASN A 472 17.24 24.29 -0.67
CA ASN A 472 17.18 25.64 -1.24
C ASN A 472 17.27 25.79 -2.76
N GLU A 473 16.12 26.04 -3.39
CA GLU A 473 15.84 27.14 -4.33
C GLU A 473 14.46 26.89 -4.98
N ASP A 474 13.38 27.22 -4.26
CA ASP A 474 11.99 27.07 -4.76
C ASP A 474 11.27 28.44 -4.73
N PRO A 475 10.63 28.89 -5.84
CA PRO A 475 9.86 30.13 -5.93
C PRO A 475 8.65 30.23 -4.98
N LEU A 476 8.20 29.12 -4.39
CA LEU A 476 7.17 29.14 -3.34
C LEU A 476 7.79 29.56 -2.00
N HIS A 477 7.49 30.79 -1.59
CA HIS A 477 8.01 31.36 -0.36
C HIS A 477 7.51 30.54 0.84
N LEU A 478 8.38 29.74 1.44
CA LEU A 478 8.17 29.13 2.76
C LEU A 478 7.73 30.22 3.74
N ARG A 479 6.44 30.26 4.10
CA ARG A 479 5.92 31.36 4.91
C ARG A 479 6.11 31.15 6.41
N PHE A 480 5.93 29.93 6.93
CA PHE A 480 6.00 29.68 8.39
C PHE A 480 6.54 28.30 8.77
N ILE A 481 7.25 28.24 9.91
CA ILE A 481 7.71 27.02 10.59
C ILE A 481 7.17 27.07 12.03
N ALA A 482 6.46 26.04 12.46
CA ALA A 482 6.06 25.81 13.84
C ALA A 482 7.07 24.85 14.50
N GLU A 483 7.60 25.21 15.67
CA GLU A 483 8.53 24.37 16.43
C GLU A 483 7.85 23.81 17.69
N ILE A 484 8.20 22.58 18.08
CA ILE A 484 7.67 21.95 19.30
C ILE A 484 8.72 22.03 20.40
N ASP A 485 8.46 22.82 21.43
CA ASP A 485 9.40 23.08 22.54
C ASP A 485 9.26 22.06 23.69
N GLN A 486 9.43 20.75 23.40
CA GLN A 486 9.48 19.68 24.42
C GLN A 486 10.44 18.55 24.03
N THR A 487 11.00 17.84 25.03
CA THR A 487 12.04 16.81 24.86
C THR A 487 11.52 15.38 24.59
N ASP A 488 10.20 15.15 24.68
CA ASP A 488 9.53 13.84 24.54
C ASP A 488 8.50 13.83 23.38
N VAL A 489 9.00 14.12 22.18
CA VAL A 489 8.18 14.32 20.97
C VAL A 489 8.77 13.56 19.80
N ILE A 490 7.92 12.88 19.02
CA ILE A 490 8.30 12.26 17.75
C ILE A 490 8.51 13.37 16.70
N VAL A 491 7.67 14.41 16.70
CA VAL A 491 7.71 15.55 15.77
C VAL A 491 8.57 16.70 16.34
N LYS A 492 9.54 17.19 15.57
CA LYS A 492 10.41 18.33 15.92
C LYS A 492 9.87 19.65 15.40
N LYS A 493 9.37 19.68 14.16
CA LYS A 493 8.83 20.89 13.51
C LYS A 493 7.60 20.54 12.67
N VAL A 494 6.72 21.50 12.42
CA VAL A 494 5.65 21.39 11.42
C VAL A 494 5.74 22.60 10.51
N ARG A 495 5.83 22.37 9.20
CA ARG A 495 5.90 23.41 8.16
C ARG A 495 4.55 23.51 7.50
N VAL A 496 4.08 24.73 7.31
CA VAL A 496 2.81 25.01 6.61
C VAL A 496 3.12 25.89 5.42
N TYR A 497 2.76 25.41 4.23
CA TYR A 497 2.82 26.19 3.00
C TYR A 497 1.42 26.69 2.69
N ILE A 498 1.32 27.98 2.36
CA ILE A 498 0.06 28.62 2.00
C ILE A 498 0.25 29.11 0.57
N ASP A 499 -0.55 28.57 -0.33
CA ASP A 499 -0.67 29.09 -1.69
C ASP A 499 -1.66 30.27 -1.64
N PRO A 500 -1.23 31.52 -1.91
CA PRO A 500 -2.17 32.61 -2.14
C PRO A 500 -2.82 32.36 -3.50
N THR A 501 -3.88 31.55 -3.50
CA THR A 501 -4.67 31.27 -4.71
C THR A 501 -5.50 32.50 -5.07
N LYS A 502 -4.83 33.50 -5.63
CA LYS A 502 -5.30 34.47 -6.61
C LYS A 502 -4.12 35.35 -6.98
N ASP A 503 -3.75 35.31 -8.25
CA ASP A 503 -3.03 36.39 -8.93
C ASP A 503 -3.57 37.73 -8.42
N THR A 504 -2.74 38.45 -7.69
CA THR A 504 -2.74 39.90 -7.81
C THR A 504 -1.42 40.21 -8.51
N ASP A 505 -1.50 40.75 -9.72
CA ASP A 505 -0.41 41.28 -10.56
C ASP A 505 0.42 42.39 -9.88
N ASP A 506 0.54 42.39 -8.56
CA ASP A 506 1.15 43.43 -7.75
C ASP A 506 2.33 42.84 -6.97
N GLU A 507 3.48 42.79 -7.64
CA GLU A 507 4.79 42.44 -7.06
C GLU A 507 5.21 43.39 -5.90
N SER A 508 4.41 44.41 -5.56
CA SER A 508 4.78 45.44 -4.59
C SER A 508 4.31 45.20 -3.14
N GLN A 509 3.53 44.16 -2.85
CA GLN A 509 3.22 43.77 -1.45
C GLN A 509 4.16 42.70 -0.93
N THR A 510 5.44 43.06 -0.82
CA THR A 510 6.43 42.29 -0.08
C THR A 510 6.14 42.40 1.42
N ILE A 511 5.34 41.46 1.95
CA ILE A 511 5.11 41.34 3.40
C ILE A 511 6.32 40.60 3.99
N TYR A 512 7.37 41.35 4.32
CA TYR A 512 8.63 40.84 4.89
C TYR A 512 8.65 40.70 6.41
N GLU A 513 7.57 41.03 7.12
CA GLU A 513 7.58 40.97 8.58
C GLU A 513 6.27 40.37 9.04
N MET A 514 6.35 39.22 9.70
CA MET A 514 5.53 38.80 10.84
C MET A 514 5.64 37.28 10.96
N GLN A 515 6.54 36.79 11.80
CA GLN A 515 6.54 35.42 12.28
C GLN A 515 5.51 35.29 13.41
N PRO A 516 4.46 34.47 13.26
CA PRO A 516 3.74 33.94 14.40
C PRO A 516 4.43 32.66 14.86
N ASP A 517 4.84 32.63 16.12
CA ASP A 517 5.25 31.39 16.78
C ASP A 517 3.99 30.52 16.95
N LEU A 518 3.71 29.66 15.98
CA LEU A 518 2.70 28.60 16.17
C LEU A 518 3.30 27.58 17.12
N LEU A 519 2.97 27.67 18.41
CA LEU A 519 3.26 26.61 19.36
C LEU A 519 2.23 25.49 19.21
N LEU A 520 2.70 24.29 18.90
CA LEU A 520 1.90 23.08 18.93
C LEU A 520 1.99 22.45 20.32
N HIS A 521 0.84 22.19 20.93
CA HIS A 521 0.72 21.53 22.22
C HIS A 521 0.34 20.05 22.02
N LYS A 522 1.02 19.15 22.74
CA LYS A 522 0.66 17.73 22.77
C LYS A 522 -0.68 17.56 23.48
N VAL A 523 -1.66 16.99 22.80
CA VAL A 523 -2.99 16.75 23.38
C VAL A 523 -3.15 15.29 23.80
N ASP A 524 -2.50 14.36 23.09
CA ASP A 524 -2.40 12.94 23.47
C ASP A 524 -1.18 12.28 22.81
N THR A 525 -1.09 10.94 22.90
CA THR A 525 0.06 10.16 22.45
C THR A 525 0.43 10.37 20.98
N ASN A 526 -0.54 10.71 20.12
CA ASN A 526 -0.35 10.82 18.67
C ASN A 526 -0.91 12.12 18.07
N ARG A 527 -1.30 13.09 18.90
CA ARG A 527 -1.96 14.31 18.44
C ARG A 527 -1.37 15.56 19.07
N TYR A 528 -1.10 16.53 18.20
CA TYR A 528 -0.64 17.87 18.56
C TYR A 528 -1.62 18.87 17.99
N GLU A 529 -1.98 19.88 18.78
CA GLU A 529 -2.88 20.94 18.37
C GLU A 529 -2.20 22.29 18.60
N GLY A 530 -2.34 23.20 17.64
CA GLY A 530 -1.96 24.60 17.81
C GLY A 530 -2.99 25.48 17.13
N SER A 531 -3.18 26.67 17.67
CA SER A 531 -4.05 27.68 17.09
C SER A 531 -3.20 28.79 16.49
N TYR A 532 -3.52 29.13 15.24
CA TYR A 532 -2.96 30.31 14.60
C TYR A 532 -4.09 31.29 14.32
N THR A 533 -3.90 32.55 14.70
CA THR A 533 -4.88 33.61 14.48
C THR A 533 -4.24 34.75 13.71
N ARG A 534 -4.55 34.88 12.42
CA ARG A 534 -4.41 36.14 11.69
C ARG A 534 -5.33 36.27 10.49
N THR A 535 -5.89 37.47 10.35
CA THR A 535 -7.24 37.74 9.83
C THR A 535 -7.26 38.60 8.55
N HIS A 536 -6.37 38.35 7.58
CA HIS A 536 -6.30 39.22 6.38
C HIS A 536 -6.33 38.51 5.02
N TYR A 537 -6.71 37.23 4.95
CA TYR A 537 -6.94 36.58 3.65
C TYR A 537 -8.45 36.38 3.46
N LYS A 538 -8.98 37.00 2.39
CA LYS A 538 -10.41 37.01 2.05
C LYS A 538 -10.88 35.75 1.33
N ASP A 539 -9.96 34.92 0.85
CA ASP A 539 -10.24 33.79 -0.03
C ASP A 539 -9.83 32.45 0.58
N GLU A 540 -10.41 31.36 0.06
CA GLU A 540 -10.00 29.99 0.38
C GLU A 540 -8.50 29.84 0.09
N ASN A 541 -7.70 29.53 1.11
CA ASN A 541 -6.29 29.24 0.92
C ASN A 541 -6.08 27.74 1.01
N LEU A 542 -5.26 27.21 0.10
CA LEU A 542 -4.75 25.86 0.19
C LEU A 542 -3.63 25.86 1.23
N CYS A 543 -3.89 25.25 2.38
CA CYS A 543 -2.88 25.05 3.41
C CYS A 543 -2.31 23.64 3.27
N LEU A 544 -1.00 23.56 3.06
CA LEU A 544 -0.26 22.30 2.97
C LEU A 544 0.51 22.07 4.27
N PHE A 545 0.16 21.03 5.02
CA PHE A 545 0.79 20.71 6.30
C PHE A 545 1.83 19.60 6.12
N ILE A 546 3.05 19.85 6.60
CA ILE A 546 4.17 18.90 6.55
C ILE A 546 4.79 18.80 7.95
N ALA A 547 4.80 17.62 8.57
CA ALA A 547 5.46 17.40 9.85
C ALA A 547 6.88 16.87 9.64
N GLU A 548 7.83 17.34 10.46
CA GLU A 548 9.24 16.98 10.52
C GLU A 548 9.52 16.33 11.88
N ASP A 549 10.09 15.12 11.90
CA ASP A 549 10.42 14.42 13.14
C ASP A 549 11.81 14.81 13.73
N MET A 550 12.14 14.31 14.93
CA MET A 550 13.43 14.58 15.60
C MET A 550 14.66 14.10 14.80
N THR A 551 14.45 13.26 13.79
CA THR A 551 15.48 12.71 12.89
C THR A 551 15.46 13.33 11.49
N GLY A 552 14.60 14.33 11.26
CA GLY A 552 14.49 15.10 10.01
C GLY A 552 13.60 14.47 8.93
N ASN A 553 12.76 13.48 9.24
CA ASN A 553 11.87 12.87 8.25
C ASN A 553 10.60 13.72 8.05
N LEU A 554 10.19 13.90 6.80
CA LEU A 554 8.96 14.60 6.43
C LEU A 554 7.78 13.65 6.25
N SER A 555 6.58 14.07 6.66
CA SER A 555 5.32 13.38 6.37
C SER A 555 4.88 13.57 4.92
N ILE A 556 3.96 12.74 4.41
CA ILE A 556 3.20 13.12 3.21
C ILE A 556 2.49 14.45 3.50
N PRO A 557 2.63 15.44 2.61
CA PRO A 557 1.87 16.69 2.73
C PRO A 557 0.37 16.48 2.75
N VAL A 558 -0.27 17.05 3.77
CA VAL A 558 -1.73 17.08 3.87
C VAL A 558 -2.21 18.39 3.31
N ALA A 559 -2.84 18.33 2.14
CA ALA A 559 -3.56 19.46 1.57
C ALA A 559 -4.91 19.60 2.28
N LYS A 560 -5.13 20.75 2.91
CA LYS A 560 -6.43 21.10 3.48
C LYS A 560 -6.80 22.48 2.97
N THR A 561 -7.92 22.55 2.26
CA THR A 561 -8.57 23.82 2.00
C THR A 561 -9.20 24.29 3.30
N THR A 562 -8.79 25.46 3.78
CA THR A 562 -9.56 26.11 4.83
C THR A 562 -10.70 26.85 4.15
N ALA A 563 -11.86 26.22 4.03
CA ALA A 563 -13.10 26.97 3.93
C ALA A 563 -13.33 27.61 5.30
N MET A 564 -13.43 28.94 5.36
CA MET A 564 -13.91 29.57 6.59
C MET A 564 -15.33 29.07 6.88
N THR A 565 -15.47 28.13 7.82
CA THR A 565 -16.75 27.90 8.49
C THR A 565 -17.07 29.14 9.30
N ALA A 566 -17.90 29.99 8.72
CA ALA A 566 -18.41 31.24 9.25
C ALA A 566 -17.33 32.31 9.54
N SER A 567 -17.42 33.42 8.82
CA SER A 567 -17.04 34.72 9.38
C SER A 567 -17.53 34.79 10.81
N ILE A 568 -16.64 35.13 11.75
CA ILE A 568 -17.08 35.58 13.07
C ILE A 568 -18.05 36.73 12.79
N ARG A 569 -19.34 36.53 12.99
CA ARG A 569 -20.30 37.64 12.98
C ARG A 569 -20.14 38.34 14.32
N TRP A 570 -19.47 39.47 14.31
CA TRP A 570 -19.43 40.34 15.48
C TRP A 570 -20.79 41.02 15.59
N LYS A 571 -21.31 41.15 16.81
CA LYS A 571 -22.45 42.06 17.07
C LYS A 571 -21.90 43.41 17.47
N ALA A 572 -22.42 44.47 16.86
CA ALA A 572 -22.00 45.82 17.16
C ALA A 572 -23.01 46.48 18.11
N ILE A 573 -22.52 47.14 19.17
CA ILE A 573 -23.34 48.02 20.00
C ILE A 573 -22.89 49.46 19.76
N LEU A 574 -23.76 50.28 19.17
CA LEU A 574 -23.51 51.71 19.01
C LEU A 574 -24.16 52.47 20.16
N ILE A 575 -23.35 53.18 20.95
CA ILE A 575 -23.81 53.96 22.09
C ILE A 575 -23.56 55.44 21.79
N GLY A 576 -24.65 56.21 21.67
CA GLY A 576 -24.60 57.67 21.58
C GLY A 576 -24.79 58.29 22.95
N SER A 577 -23.91 59.21 23.35
CA SER A 577 -24.15 60.01 24.55
C SER A 577 -25.26 61.04 24.30
N GLN A 578 -25.89 61.49 25.38
CA GLN A 578 -26.87 62.57 25.34
C GLN A 578 -26.31 63.84 25.95
N THR A 579 -26.63 64.97 25.32
CA THR A 579 -26.26 66.32 25.76
C THR A 579 -27.34 67.32 25.36
N ASP A 580 -27.51 68.35 26.20
CA ASP A 580 -28.45 69.44 25.95
C ASP A 580 -27.93 70.47 24.94
N ASP A 581 -26.68 70.36 24.49
CA ASP A 581 -26.14 71.19 23.42
C ASP A 581 -26.62 70.66 22.06
N PRO A 582 -27.48 71.41 21.33
CA PRO A 582 -28.11 70.91 20.12
C PRO A 582 -27.12 70.70 18.97
N VAL A 583 -26.02 71.46 18.91
CA VAL A 583 -24.99 71.32 17.86
C VAL A 583 -24.18 70.06 18.10
N LEU A 584 -23.75 69.85 19.35
CA LEU A 584 -23.05 68.63 19.76
C LEU A 584 -23.96 67.39 19.63
N GLN A 585 -25.23 67.50 20.00
CA GLN A 585 -26.19 66.40 19.86
C GLN A 585 -26.41 66.03 18.38
N GLN A 586 -26.50 67.03 17.49
CA GLN A 586 -26.59 66.77 16.04
C GLN A 586 -25.33 66.13 15.47
N ALA A 587 -24.14 66.53 15.94
CA ALA A 587 -22.89 65.89 15.56
C ALA A 587 -22.82 64.44 16.04
N ILE A 588 -23.23 64.16 17.29
CA ILE A 588 -23.31 62.79 17.84
C ILE A 588 -24.27 61.93 17.00
N ASN A 589 -25.45 62.45 16.66
CA ASN A 589 -26.43 61.74 15.84
C ASN A 589 -25.87 61.41 14.45
N THR A 590 -25.17 62.38 13.84
CA THR A 590 -24.54 62.20 12.53
C THR A 590 -23.46 61.13 12.59
N ASN A 591 -22.63 61.13 13.64
CA ASN A 591 -21.57 60.15 13.82
C ASN A 591 -22.11 58.74 14.06
N ILE A 592 -23.19 58.59 14.84
CA ILE A 592 -23.85 57.29 15.03
C ILE A 592 -24.42 56.76 13.71
N LYS A 593 -25.06 57.63 12.90
CA LYS A 593 -25.56 57.24 11.56
C LYS A 593 -24.42 56.83 10.61
N SER A 594 -23.34 57.59 10.59
CA SER A 594 -22.16 57.25 9.76
C SER A 594 -21.50 55.96 10.22
N ALA A 595 -21.41 55.72 11.53
CA ALA A 595 -20.88 54.47 12.08
C ALA A 595 -21.78 53.28 11.70
N TYR A 596 -23.11 53.44 11.77
CA TYR A 596 -24.07 52.44 11.32
C TYR A 596 -23.91 52.10 9.84
N GLN A 597 -23.85 53.13 8.97
CA GLN A 597 -23.66 52.94 7.53
C GLN A 597 -22.31 52.29 7.21
N ALA A 598 -21.25 52.65 7.92
CA ALA A 598 -19.93 52.04 7.75
C ALA A 598 -19.93 50.54 8.11
N LEU A 599 -20.69 50.14 9.15
CA LEU A 599 -20.86 48.72 9.51
C LEU A 599 -21.65 47.97 8.43
N HIS A 600 -22.71 48.56 7.88
CA HIS A 600 -23.45 48.01 6.75
C HIS A 600 -22.61 47.84 5.49
N THR A 601 -21.73 48.81 5.21
CA THR A 601 -20.79 48.71 4.08
C THR A 601 -19.77 47.57 4.27
N ARG A 602 -19.67 47.04 5.50
CA ARG A 602 -18.89 45.84 5.85
C ARG A 602 -19.77 44.62 6.10
N GLU A 603 -20.98 44.61 5.53
CA GLU A 603 -21.89 43.46 5.45
C GLU A 603 -22.48 42.99 6.80
N TYR A 604 -22.54 43.86 7.82
CA TYR A 604 -23.33 43.59 9.02
C TYR A 604 -24.82 43.69 8.70
N LEU A 605 -25.62 42.72 9.18
CA LEU A 605 -27.07 42.76 9.06
C LEU A 605 -27.69 43.63 10.16
N ASP A 606 -28.88 44.19 9.93
CA ASP A 606 -29.61 45.01 10.93
C ASP A 606 -29.80 44.26 12.26
N GLU A 607 -30.05 42.95 12.22
CA GLU A 607 -30.22 42.08 13.40
C GLU A 607 -28.94 41.90 14.23
N ASP A 608 -27.78 42.22 13.66
CA ASP A 608 -26.47 42.10 14.29
C ASP A 608 -25.96 43.45 14.86
N ILE A 609 -26.71 44.55 14.68
CA ILE A 609 -26.36 45.88 15.20
C ILE A 609 -27.41 46.33 16.22
N HIS A 610 -26.98 46.54 17.47
CA HIS A 610 -27.83 47.11 18.52
C HIS A 610 -27.47 48.59 18.75
N ILE A 611 -28.45 49.48 18.63
CA ILE A 611 -28.24 50.92 18.86
C ILE A 611 -28.87 51.31 20.19
N MET A 612 -28.02 51.77 21.11
CA MET A 612 -28.44 52.37 22.38
C MET A 612 -28.36 53.88 22.26
N HIS A 613 -29.34 54.46 21.57
CA HIS A 613 -29.48 55.90 21.36
C HIS A 613 -30.97 56.25 21.16
N GLN A 614 -31.42 57.42 21.61
CA GLN A 614 -32.87 57.75 21.69
C GLN A 614 -33.57 58.01 20.35
N ILE A 615 -32.87 57.97 19.21
CA ILE A 615 -33.46 58.24 17.91
C ILE A 615 -33.36 56.97 17.06
N SER A 616 -34.51 56.46 16.61
CA SER A 616 -34.56 55.37 15.65
C SER A 616 -33.79 55.75 14.39
N VAL A 617 -32.76 54.96 14.08
CA VAL A 617 -32.00 55.04 12.84
C VAL A 617 -32.66 54.06 11.87
N THR A 618 -33.85 54.39 11.38
CA THR A 618 -34.47 53.71 10.23
C THR A 618 -34.15 54.47 8.96
#